data_AF-A0A522NC22-F1
#
_entry.id   AF-A0A522NC22-F1
#
_cell.length_a   1.000
_cell.length_b   1.000
_cell.length_c   1.000
_cell.angle_alpha   90.00
_cell.angle_beta   90.00
_cell.angle_gamma   90.00
#
_symmetry.space_group_name_H-M   'P 1'
#
loop_
_entity.id
_entity.type
_entity.pdbx_description
1 polymer ?
#
loop_
_entity_poly.entity_id
_entity_poly.type
_entity_poly.pdbx_seq_one_letter_code
_entity_poly.pdbx_strand_id
1 'polypeptide(L)' 'MLEVRRRNNGFLVYDTDAGEPVVLFTTREEADELIESLQIQEQRAQLRRWSVDAVPSVH' A
#
# COMPACT_ATOMS: atom_id res chain seq x y z
N MET A 1 -5.11 -2.21 6.10
CA MET A 1 -5.40 -2.94 4.84
C MET A 1 -6.18 -1.98 3.98
N LEU A 2 -5.84 -1.88 2.69
CA LEU A 2 -6.49 -0.91 1.80
C LEU A 2 -7.65 -1.55 1.05
N GLU A 3 -8.78 -0.86 1.03
CA GLU A 3 -9.99 -1.25 0.31
C GLU A 3 -10.48 -0.11 -0.59
N VAL A 4 -10.86 -0.44 -1.82
CA VAL A 4 -11.52 0.51 -2.73
C VAL A 4 -13.02 0.45 -2.56
N ARG A 5 -13.62 1.56 -2.13
CA ARG A 5 -15.07 1.73 -1.97
C ARG A 5 -15.62 2.63 -3.06
N ARG A 6 -16.66 2.16 -3.76
CA ARG A 6 -17.42 3.02 -4.68
C ARG A 6 -18.22 4.06 -3.90
N ARG A 7 -18.06 5.33 -4.24
CA ARG A 7 -18.84 6.47 -3.71
C ARG A 7 -19.58 7.17 -4.86
N ASN A 8 -20.51 8.05 -4.53
CA ASN A 8 -21.26 8.83 -5.53
C ASN A 8 -20.34 9.69 -6.43
N ASN A 9 -19.13 9.99 -5.95
CA ASN A 9 -18.24 10.99 -6.53
C ASN A 9 -16.92 10.37 -7.03
N GLY A 10 -16.81 9.04 -7.06
CA GLY A 10 -15.57 8.35 -7.43
C GLY A 10 -15.28 7.09 -6.59
N PHE A 11 -14.00 6.78 -6.45
CA PHE A 11 -13.48 5.59 -5.79
C PHE A 11 -12.61 5.98 -4.60
N LEU A 12 -13.10 5.69 -3.40
CA LEU A 12 -12.43 6.01 -2.14
C LEU A 12 -11.52 4.85 -1.73
N VAL A 13 -10.22 5.10 -1.63
CA VAL A 13 -9.30 4.20 -0.93
C VAL A 13 -9.46 4.45 0.56
N TYR A 14 -9.79 3.39 1.29
CA TYR A 14 -10.04 3.41 2.73
C TYR A 14 -9.10 2.44 3.42
N ASP A 15 -8.46 2.89 4.51
CA ASP A 15 -7.66 2.01 5.35
C ASP A 15 -8.57 1.39 6.41
N THR A 16 -8.81 0.09 6.30
CA THR A 16 -9.64 -0.66 7.23
C THR A 16 -8.98 -0.88 8.59
N ASP A 17 -7.66 -0.81 8.68
CA ASP A 17 -6.94 -1.03 9.94
C ASP A 17 -6.93 0.25 10.77
N ALA A 18 -6.72 1.39 10.11
CA ALA A 18 -6.79 2.71 10.73
C ALA A 18 -8.23 3.25 10.85
N GLY A 19 -9.18 2.67 10.10
CA GLY A 19 -10.58 3.10 10.11
C GLY A 19 -10.79 4.47 9.47
N GLU A 20 -9.92 4.88 8.53
CA GLU A 20 -9.91 6.23 7.98
C GLU A 20 -9.88 6.27 6.43
N PRO A 21 -10.45 7.32 5.81
CA PRO A 21 -10.33 7.55 4.38
C PRO A 21 -8.91 8.02 4.04
N VAL A 22 -8.30 7.40 3.03
CA VAL A 22 -6.95 7.76 2.57
C VAL A 22 -7.02 8.80 1.46
N VAL A 23 -7.72 8.49 0.37
CA VAL A 23 -7.81 9.36 -0.82
C VAL A 23 -8.99 8.98 -1.71
N LEU A 24 -9.55 9.96 -2.43
CA LEU A 24 -10.62 9.77 -3.40
C LEU A 24 -10.08 9.94 -4.83
N PHE A 25 -10.35 8.95 -5.68
CA PHE A 25 -10.01 8.95 -7.10
C PHE A 25 -11.24 9.11 -7.99
N THR A 26 -11.01 9.55 -9.22
CA THR A 26 -12.07 9.70 -10.22
C THR A 26 -12.37 8.34 -10.85
N THR A 27 -11.34 7.56 -11.16
CA THR A 27 -11.48 6.23 -11.75
C THR A 27 -11.05 5.13 -10.78
N ARG A 28 -11.46 3.90 -11.09
CA ARG A 28 -11.05 2.72 -10.32
C ARG A 28 -9.59 2.37 -10.57
N GLU A 29 -9.13 2.50 -11.82
CA GLU A 29 -7.75 2.20 -12.19
C GLU A 29 -6.75 3.05 -11.40
N GLU A 30 -7.03 4.35 -11.21
CA GLU A 30 -6.18 5.22 -10.38
C GLU A 30 -6.11 4.74 -8.91
N ALA A 31 -7.23 4.26 -8.38
CA ALA A 31 -7.29 3.73 -7.01
C ALA A 31 -6.52 2.41 -6.87
N ASP A 32 -6.66 1.53 -7.86
CA ASP A 32 -5.98 0.23 -7.90
C ASP A 32 -4.45 0.44 -8.09
N GLU A 33 -4.01 1.34 -8.97
CA GLU A 33 -2.59 1.70 -9.16
C GLU A 33 -1.92 2.19 -7.88
N LEU A 34 -2.62 3.01 -7.07
CA LEU A 34 -2.09 3.45 -5.78
C LEU A 34 -1.86 2.25 -4.85
N ILE A 35 -2.84 1.36 -4.73
CA ILE A 35 -2.75 0.19 -3.85
C ILE A 35 -1.59 -0.71 -4.28
N GLU A 36 -1.46 -0.97 -5.58
CA GLU A 36 -0.36 -1.77 -6.13
C GLU A 36 1.00 -1.13 -5.82
N SER A 37 1.13 0.18 -6.04
CA SER A 37 2.36 0.93 -5.73
C SER A 37 2.75 0.79 -4.25
N LEU A 38 1.80 0.95 -3.34
CA LEU A 38 2.04 0.83 -1.90
C LEU A 38 2.46 -0.59 -1.50
N GLN A 39 1.81 -1.62 -2.05
CA GLN A 39 2.19 -3.01 -1.79
C GLN A 39 3.59 -3.34 -2.33
N ILE A 40 3.94 -2.82 -3.51
CA ILE A 40 5.29 -2.99 -4.08
C ILE A 40 6.33 -2.32 -3.18
N GLN A 41 6.07 -1.10 -2.69
CA GLN A 41 6.99 -0.40 -1.78
C GLN A 41 7.15 -1.15 -0.45
N GLU A 42 6.07 -1.67 0.12
CA GLU A 42 6.11 -2.47 1.34
C GLU A 42 6.96 -3.74 1.14
N GLN A 43 6.72 -4.49 0.05
CA GLN A 43 7.53 -5.67 -0.27
C GLN A 43 9.00 -5.31 -0.49
N ARG A 44 9.29 -4.21 -1.18
CA ARG A 44 10.67 -3.72 -1.35
C ARG A 44 11.32 -3.38 -0.01
N ALA A 45 10.57 -2.79 0.93
CA ALA A 45 11.07 -2.50 2.27
C ALA A 45 11.34 -3.79 3.07
N GLN A 46 10.46 -4.78 2.98
CA GLN A 46 10.66 -6.10 3.60
C GLN A 46 11.89 -6.81 3.05
N LEU A 47 12.05 -6.84 1.72
CA LEU A 47 13.23 -7.43 1.06
C LEU A 47 14.52 -6.72 1.47
N ARG A 48 14.52 -5.38 1.55
CA ARG A 48 15.68 -4.62 2.04
C ARG A 48 16.01 -4.97 3.49
N ARG A 49 15.00 -5.11 4.35
CA ARG A 49 15.19 -5.48 5.75
C ARG A 49 15.85 -6.86 5.87
N TRP A 50 15.33 -7.85 5.15
CA TRP A 50 15.93 -9.19 5.13
C TRP A 50 17.33 -9.21 4.53
N SER A 51 17.62 -8.37 3.53
CA SER A 51 18.96 -8.24 2.97
C SER A 51 19.97 -7.66 3.96
N VAL A 52 19.54 -6.82 4.91
CA VAL A 52 20.40 -6.26 5.96
C VAL A 52 20.62 -7.28 7.09
N ASP A 53 19.58 -8.02 7.47
CA ASP A 53 19.67 -9.07 8.51
C ASP A 53 20.43 -10.34 8.04
N ALA A 54 20.63 -10.53 6.73
CA ALA A 54 21.28 -11.71 6.15
C ALA A 54 22.83 -11.68 6.15
N VAL A 55 23.47 -10.60 6.63
CA VAL A 55 24.93 -10.57 6.81
C VAL A 55 25.24 -10.81 8.29
N PRO A 56 25.55 -12.05 8.72
CA PRO A 56 26.25 -12.22 9.98
C PRO A 56 27.64 -11.62 9.76
N SER A 57 27.89 -10.48 10.39
CA SER A 57 29.23 -9.93 10.56
C SER A 57 30.04 -10.92 11.40
N VAL A 58 30.63 -11.91 10.74
CA VAL A 58 31.69 -12.73 11.30
C VAL A 58 32.94 -11.86 11.37
N HIS A 59 33.19 -11.29 12.55
CA HIS A 59 34.51 -10.81 12.95
C HIS A 59 35.30 -11.96 13.57
#